data_AF-A0A091BYT0-F1
#
_entry.id   AF-A0A091BYT0-F1
#
_cell.length_a   1.000
_cell.length_b   1.000
_cell.length_c   1.000
_cell.angle_alpha   90.00
_cell.angle_beta   90.00
_cell.angle_gamma   90.00
#
_symmetry.space_group_name_H-M   'P 1'
#
loop_
_entity.id
_entity.type
_entity.pdbx_description
1 polymer ?
#
loop_
_entity_poly.entity_id
_entity_poly.type
_entity_poly.pdbx_seq_one_letter_code
_entity_poly.pdbx_strand_id
1 'polypeptide(L)'
;MRGENHRTPLEKIQLGASEELVLHQQGYTFDSVPDQGETVYLRDNSNVSTGGDSFDMTDEFSEDYKQLAVQVAQTLGATICGVDIIIPDIAAPASAVDAYGIIEANFNPMMHMHCYPYRGKGRRLTMDILRLLYPDFVK
;
A
#
# COMPACT_ATOMS: atom_id res chain seq x y z
N MET A 1 -16.42 -5.45 0.26
CA MET A 1 -15.16 -4.76 0.65
C MET A 1 -14.97 -3.43 -0.08
N ARG A 2 -15.36 -3.31 -1.35
CA ARG A 2 -15.38 -2.01 -2.05
C ARG A 2 -16.66 -1.22 -1.79
N GLY A 3 -16.52 0.09 -1.66
CA GLY A 3 -17.60 1.04 -1.46
C GLY A 3 -17.28 2.37 -2.11
N GLU A 4 -17.93 3.43 -1.64
CA GLU A 4 -17.84 4.77 -2.21
C GLU A 4 -17.60 5.78 -1.09
N ASN A 5 -17.03 6.93 -1.46
CA ASN A 5 -16.83 8.09 -0.57
C ASN A 5 -15.89 7.81 0.61
N HIS A 6 -14.90 6.94 0.45
CA HIS A 6 -13.84 6.66 1.44
C HIS A 6 -14.37 6.08 2.75
N ARG A 7 -15.51 5.38 2.69
CA ARG A 7 -16.17 4.77 3.86
C ARG A 7 -15.86 3.29 4.05
N THR A 8 -15.18 2.69 3.08
CA THR A 8 -14.78 1.29 3.08
C THR A 8 -13.29 1.18 2.79
N PRO A 9 -12.63 0.05 3.15
CA PRO A 9 -11.19 -0.09 2.96
C PRO A 9 -10.71 0.01 1.51
N LEU A 10 -11.58 -0.28 0.54
CA LEU A 10 -11.29 -0.18 -0.89
C LEU A 10 -12.38 0.66 -1.56
N GLU A 11 -12.02 1.40 -2.61
CA GLU A 11 -12.98 2.13 -3.44
C GLU A 11 -13.41 1.31 -4.66
N LYS A 12 -14.63 1.55 -5.14
CA LYS A 12 -15.04 1.02 -6.44
C LYS A 12 -14.31 1.75 -7.56
N ILE A 13 -13.88 0.98 -8.56
CA ILE A 13 -13.39 1.50 -9.83
C ILE A 13 -14.51 2.34 -10.45
N GLN A 14 -14.15 3.53 -10.94
CA GLN A 14 -15.04 4.40 -11.69
C GLN A 14 -14.75 4.25 -13.19
N LEU A 15 -15.74 4.49 -14.04
CA LEU A 15 -15.56 4.50 -15.49
C LEU A 15 -15.64 5.95 -15.98
N GLY A 16 -14.65 6.75 -15.55
CA GLY A 16 -14.58 8.18 -15.86
C GLY A 16 -13.64 8.49 -17.02
N ALA A 17 -13.50 9.78 -17.32
CA ALA A 17 -12.64 10.27 -18.41
C ALA A 17 -11.16 9.91 -18.22
N SER A 18 -10.69 9.78 -16.97
CA SER A 18 -9.32 9.34 -16.71
C SER A 18 -9.13 7.87 -17.07
N GLU A 19 -10.06 7.00 -16.68
CA GLU A 19 -10.01 5.57 -17.05
C GLU A 19 -10.15 5.37 -18.55
N GLU A 20 -11.05 6.12 -19.19
CA GLU A 20 -11.22 6.10 -20.64
C GLU A 20 -9.93 6.49 -21.38
N LEU A 21 -9.24 7.53 -20.91
CA LEU A 21 -7.96 7.96 -21.49
C LEU A 21 -6.89 6.87 -21.40
N VAL A 22 -6.74 6.23 -20.24
CA VAL A 22 -5.75 5.16 -20.02
C VAL A 22 -6.10 3.92 -20.86
N LEU A 23 -7.37 3.57 -20.99
CA LEU A 23 -7.83 2.52 -21.89
C LEU A 23 -7.46 2.83 -23.35
N HIS A 24 -7.75 4.04 -23.82
CA HIS A 24 -7.45 4.43 -25.19
C HIS A 24 -5.95 4.39 -25.52
N GLN A 25 -5.09 4.75 -24.56
CA GLN A 25 -3.64 4.64 -24.73
C GLN A 25 -3.16 3.19 -24.94
N GLN A 26 -3.91 2.21 -24.42
CA GLN A 26 -3.67 0.78 -24.62
C GLN A 26 -4.43 0.20 -25.82
N GLY A 27 -5.20 1.02 -26.55
CA GLY A 27 -6.03 0.57 -27.68
C GLY A 27 -7.38 -0.03 -27.28
N TYR A 28 -7.79 0.15 -26.02
CA TYR A 28 -9.05 -0.34 -25.47
C TYR A 28 -10.11 0.76 -25.37
N THR A 29 -11.35 0.33 -25.19
CA THR A 29 -12.53 1.13 -24.82
C THR A 29 -13.27 0.39 -23.71
N PHE A 30 -14.28 1.02 -23.08
CA PHE A 30 -15.11 0.34 -22.08
C PHE A 30 -15.92 -0.84 -22.66
N ASP A 31 -16.16 -0.85 -23.97
CA ASP A 31 -16.87 -1.94 -24.66
C ASP A 31 -15.94 -3.05 -25.16
N SER A 32 -14.62 -2.85 -25.06
CA SER A 32 -13.65 -3.84 -25.49
C SER A 32 -13.66 -5.05 -24.54
N VAL A 33 -13.44 -6.24 -25.12
CA VAL A 33 -13.30 -7.48 -24.35
C VAL A 33 -11.83 -7.90 -24.41
N PRO A 34 -11.10 -7.85 -23.28
CA PRO A 34 -9.70 -8.29 -23.24
C PRO A 34 -9.57 -9.78 -23.49
N ASP A 35 -8.41 -10.20 -24.00
CA ASP A 35 -8.12 -11.62 -24.17
C ASP A 35 -7.98 -12.31 -22.80
N GLN A 36 -8.16 -13.64 -22.79
CA GLN A 36 -8.09 -14.39 -21.56
C GLN A 36 -6.68 -14.30 -20.94
N GLY A 37 -6.62 -13.80 -19.70
CA GLY A 37 -5.37 -13.63 -18.95
C GLY A 37 -4.66 -12.30 -19.20
N GLU A 38 -5.19 -11.47 -20.09
CA GLU A 38 -4.70 -10.12 -20.31
C GLU A 38 -5.05 -9.21 -19.13
N THR A 39 -4.10 -8.36 -18.73
CA THR A 39 -4.31 -7.31 -17.72
C THR A 39 -4.43 -5.97 -18.44
N VAL A 40 -5.59 -5.33 -18.31
CA VAL A 40 -5.84 -3.98 -18.83
C VAL A 40 -5.85 -3.00 -17.67
N TYR A 41 -4.99 -2.00 -17.72
CA TYR A 41 -4.90 -0.99 -16.67
C TYR A 41 -5.96 0.10 -16.89
N LEU A 42 -6.58 0.57 -15.81
CA LEU A 42 -7.56 1.67 -15.85
C LEU A 42 -6.99 2.98 -15.30
N ARG A 43 -5.84 2.94 -14.63
CA ARG A 43 -5.19 4.11 -14.03
C ARG A 43 -3.67 3.96 -14.17
N ASP A 44 -2.99 5.09 -14.35
CA ASP A 44 -1.51 5.16 -14.36
C ASP A 44 -0.90 5.21 -12.95
N ASN A 45 -1.74 5.31 -11.92
CA ASN A 45 -1.33 5.27 -10.53
C ASN A 45 -2.02 4.13 -9.78
N SER A 46 -1.43 3.71 -8.67
CA SER A 46 -1.85 2.56 -7.86
C SER A 46 -2.70 2.96 -6.65
N ASN A 47 -3.31 4.16 -6.67
CA ASN A 47 -3.98 4.70 -5.49
C ASN A 47 -5.25 3.89 -5.14
N VAL A 48 -5.34 3.45 -3.88
CA VAL A 48 -6.55 2.75 -3.36
C VAL A 48 -7.79 3.64 -3.44
N SER A 49 -7.64 4.96 -3.27
CA SER A 49 -8.73 5.94 -3.36
C SER A 49 -9.34 6.05 -4.76
N THR A 50 -8.63 5.62 -5.80
CA THR A 50 -9.13 5.56 -7.18
C THR A 50 -9.43 4.13 -7.63
N GLY A 51 -9.61 3.21 -6.68
CA GLY A 51 -9.96 1.82 -6.95
C GLY A 51 -8.79 0.86 -7.04
N GLY A 52 -7.56 1.31 -6.77
CA GLY A 52 -6.37 0.46 -6.70
C GLY A 52 -6.46 -0.64 -5.65
N ASP A 53 -5.61 -1.65 -5.81
CA ASP A 53 -5.55 -2.84 -4.97
C ASP A 53 -4.43 -2.71 -3.93
N SER A 54 -4.73 -3.00 -2.67
CA SER A 54 -3.71 -3.09 -1.60
C SER A 54 -3.30 -4.53 -1.33
N PHE A 55 -1.99 -4.78 -1.25
CA PHE A 55 -1.41 -6.10 -0.98
C PHE A 55 -0.63 -6.06 0.34
N ASP A 56 -0.92 -6.98 1.26
CA ASP A 56 -0.04 -7.21 2.42
C ASP A 56 1.16 -8.05 1.97
N MET A 57 2.35 -7.45 2.05
CA MET A 57 3.63 -8.06 1.70
C MET A 57 4.51 -8.29 2.93
N THR A 58 3.96 -8.10 4.14
CA THR A 58 4.73 -8.06 5.40
C THR A 58 5.63 -9.28 5.58
N ASP A 59 5.15 -10.48 5.25
CA ASP A 59 5.91 -11.71 5.46
C ASP A 59 6.87 -12.03 4.29
N GLU A 60 6.68 -11.38 3.14
CA GLU A 60 7.51 -11.56 1.92
C GLU A 60 8.75 -10.66 1.93
N PHE A 61 8.70 -9.54 2.65
CA PHE A 61 9.86 -8.65 2.79
C PHE A 61 10.92 -9.25 3.72
N SER A 62 12.18 -9.11 3.32
CA SER A 62 13.34 -9.42 4.15
C SER A 62 13.41 -8.51 5.38
N GLU A 63 14.02 -9.02 6.45
CA GLU A 63 14.06 -8.33 7.74
C GLU A 63 14.87 -7.03 7.70
N ASP A 64 15.87 -6.93 6.83
CA ASP A 64 16.71 -5.73 6.67
C ASP A 64 15.91 -4.50 6.21
N TYR A 65 14.96 -4.63 5.28
CA TYR A 65 14.07 -3.51 4.90
C TYR A 65 13.12 -3.11 6.04
N LYS A 66 12.67 -4.07 6.86
CA LYS A 66 11.84 -3.77 8.05
C LYS A 66 12.66 -2.98 9.08
N GLN A 67 13.91 -3.41 9.33
CA GLN A 67 14.83 -2.70 10.21
C GLN A 67 15.19 -1.32 9.68
N LEU A 68 15.35 -1.16 8.36
CA LEU A 68 15.53 0.14 7.72
C LEU A 68 14.36 1.09 8.03
N ALA A 69 13.11 0.64 7.85
CA ALA A 69 11.93 1.45 8.17
C ALA A 69 11.89 1.86 9.66
N VAL A 70 12.27 0.96 10.56
CA VAL A 70 12.42 1.26 12.00
C VAL A 70 13.49 2.32 12.25
N GLN A 71 14.64 2.22 11.60
CA GLN A 71 15.73 3.21 11.73
C GLN A 71 15.32 4.59 11.24
N VAL A 72 14.57 4.68 10.13
CA VAL A 72 14.03 5.95 9.63
C VAL A 72 13.10 6.58 10.66
N ALA A 73 12.16 5.82 11.22
CA ALA A 73 11.24 6.31 12.25
C ALA A 73 11.99 6.79 13.51
N GLN A 74 12.99 6.02 13.97
CA GLN A 74 13.84 6.38 15.12
C GLN A 74 14.64 7.66 14.88
N THR A 75 15.22 7.81 13.68
CA THR A 75 15.98 9.01 13.30
C THR A 75 15.12 10.27 13.35
N LEU A 76 13.84 10.14 13.00
CA LEU A 76 12.86 11.22 13.06
C LEU A 76 12.26 11.43 14.46
N GLY A 77 12.62 10.60 15.45
CA GLY A 77 12.04 10.64 16.80
C GLY A 77 10.55 10.27 16.83
N ALA A 78 10.06 9.57 15.80
CA ALA A 78 8.65 9.22 15.67
C ALA A 78 8.36 7.86 16.30
N THR A 79 7.47 7.81 17.28
CA THR A 79 7.03 6.54 17.89
C THR A 79 6.12 5.74 16.96
N ILE A 80 5.28 6.43 16.18
CA ILE A 80 4.40 5.85 15.16
C ILE A 80 4.69 6.60 13.86
N CYS A 81 5.08 5.87 12.83
CA CYS A 81 5.43 6.42 11.53
C CYS A 81 5.16 5.37 10.44
N GLY A 82 4.56 5.79 9.33
CA GLY A 82 4.58 5.04 8.08
C GLY A 82 5.73 5.55 7.23
N VAL A 83 6.59 4.65 6.75
CA VAL A 83 7.73 5.02 5.90
C VAL A 83 7.50 4.44 4.53
N ASP A 84 7.51 5.31 3.52
CA ASP A 84 7.30 4.93 2.13
C ASP A 84 8.66 4.83 1.43
N ILE A 85 8.94 3.63 0.93
CA ILE A 85 10.24 3.24 0.39
C ILE A 85 10.05 2.78 -1.05
N ILE A 86 10.88 3.27 -1.96
CA ILE A 86 10.98 2.71 -3.31
C ILE A 86 12.10 1.69 -3.35
N ILE A 87 11.78 0.49 -3.80
CA ILE A 87 12.70 -0.66 -3.83
C ILE A 87 12.65 -1.25 -5.25
N PRO A 88 13.71 -1.10 -6.07
CA PRO A 88 13.73 -1.61 -7.43
C PRO A 88 13.64 -3.14 -7.52
N ASP A 89 14.26 -3.85 -6.57
CA ASP A 89 14.25 -5.30 -6.48
C ASP A 89 14.09 -5.75 -5.01
N ILE A 90 12.92 -6.30 -4.70
CA ILE A 90 12.59 -6.82 -3.36
C ILE A 90 13.45 -8.01 -2.93
N ALA A 91 14.03 -8.75 -3.90
CA ALA A 91 14.89 -9.90 -3.60
C ALA A 91 16.32 -9.48 -3.26
N ALA A 92 16.74 -8.27 -3.61
CA ALA A 92 18.05 -7.74 -3.27
C ALA A 92 18.09 -7.27 -1.82
N PRO A 93 19.20 -7.53 -1.08
CA PRO A 93 19.34 -7.05 0.28
C PRO A 93 19.44 -5.51 0.32
N ALA A 94 18.96 -4.89 1.39
CA ALA A 94 18.98 -3.44 1.58
C ALA A 94 20.40 -2.85 1.60
N SER A 95 21.43 -3.67 1.83
CA SER A 95 22.84 -3.25 1.78
C SER A 95 23.41 -3.15 0.37
N ALA A 96 22.71 -3.61 -0.66
CA ALA A 96 23.19 -3.51 -2.03
C ALA A 96 23.25 -2.05 -2.50
N VAL A 97 24.13 -1.78 -3.47
CA VAL A 97 24.21 -0.45 -4.09
C VAL A 97 22.89 -0.15 -4.80
N ASP A 98 22.36 1.05 -4.58
CA ASP A 98 21.09 1.52 -5.14
C ASP A 98 19.87 0.62 -4.83
N ALA A 99 19.92 -0.12 -3.71
CA ALA A 99 18.87 -1.05 -3.30
C ALA A 99 17.53 -0.37 -3.00
N TYR A 100 17.53 0.88 -2.53
CA TYR A 100 16.31 1.60 -2.18
C TYR A 100 16.48 3.12 -2.16
N GLY A 101 15.36 3.82 -2.10
CA GLY A 101 15.26 5.23 -1.71
C GLY A 101 14.10 5.45 -0.74
N ILE A 102 14.25 6.36 0.22
CA ILE A 102 13.15 6.81 1.09
C ILE A 102 12.40 7.92 0.36
N ILE A 103 11.10 7.75 0.13
CA ILE A 103 10.25 8.76 -0.51
C ILE A 103 9.72 9.73 0.54
N GLU A 104 9.05 9.21 1.55
CA GLU A 104 8.41 10.01 2.59
C GLU A 104 8.28 9.26 3.93
N ALA A 105 8.01 10.02 4.99
CA ALA A 105 7.77 9.51 6.33
C ALA A 105 6.54 10.22 6.94
N ASN A 106 5.47 9.45 7.11
CA ASN A 106 4.14 9.90 7.51
C ASN A 106 3.91 9.67 9.01
N PHE A 107 3.78 10.74 9.79
CA PHE A 107 3.56 10.69 11.25
C PHE A 107 2.12 10.28 11.64
N ASN A 108 1.20 10.26 10.68
CA ASN A 108 -0.18 9.77 10.86
C ASN A 108 -0.51 8.74 9.78
N PRO A 109 0.08 7.53 9.85
CA PRO A 109 -0.07 6.53 8.80
C PRO A 109 -1.50 5.99 8.73
N MET A 110 -1.92 5.67 7.51
CA MET A 110 -3.24 5.13 7.24
C MET A 110 -3.35 3.66 7.68
N MET A 111 -3.66 3.40 8.96
CA MET A 111 -3.67 2.02 9.49
C MET A 111 -4.73 1.10 8.88
N HIS A 112 -5.86 1.63 8.42
CA HIS A 112 -6.99 0.81 7.98
C HIS A 112 -6.66 0.00 6.72
N MET A 113 -5.80 0.52 5.84
CA MET A 113 -5.36 -0.19 4.63
C MET A 113 -4.53 -1.45 4.98
N HIS A 114 -3.78 -1.42 6.07
CA HIS A 114 -3.04 -2.58 6.58
C HIS A 114 -3.96 -3.61 7.25
N CYS A 115 -5.07 -3.16 7.86
CA CYS A 115 -6.02 -4.06 8.52
C CYS A 115 -6.84 -4.87 7.53
N TYR A 116 -7.14 -4.30 6.36
CA TYR A 116 -8.06 -4.86 5.37
C TYR A 116 -7.49 -4.76 3.94
N PRO A 117 -6.41 -5.49 3.65
CA PRO A 117 -5.84 -5.49 2.31
C PRO A 117 -6.79 -6.16 1.31
N TYR A 118 -6.69 -5.80 0.02
CA TYR A 118 -7.37 -6.54 -1.05
C TYR A 118 -6.88 -7.99 -1.12
N ARG A 119 -5.57 -8.21 -0.99
CA ARG A 119 -4.95 -9.55 -0.95
C ARG A 119 -3.87 -9.63 0.12
N GLY A 120 -3.75 -10.80 0.75
CA GLY A 120 -2.78 -11.06 1.81
C GLY A 120 -3.42 -11.05 3.18
N LYS A 121 -2.61 -10.88 4.23
CA LYS A 121 -3.05 -11.00 5.62
C LYS A 121 -3.29 -9.62 6.25
N GLY A 122 -4.50 -9.39 6.73
CA GLY A 122 -4.82 -8.19 7.51
C GLY A 122 -4.02 -8.10 8.81
N ARG A 123 -3.41 -6.93 9.07
CA ARG A 123 -2.61 -6.63 10.25
C ARG A 123 -3.34 -5.63 11.15
N ARG A 124 -3.80 -6.08 12.33
CA ARG A 124 -4.59 -5.25 13.25
C ARG A 124 -3.70 -4.34 14.13
N LEU A 125 -3.11 -3.33 13.50
CA LEU A 125 -2.17 -2.38 14.12
C LEU A 125 -2.79 -1.57 15.28
N THR A 126 -4.11 -1.39 15.26
CA THR A 126 -4.82 -0.60 16.28
C THR A 126 -4.67 -1.18 17.69
N MET A 127 -4.54 -2.50 17.83
CA MET A 127 -4.31 -3.12 19.13
C MET A 127 -2.88 -2.88 19.65
N ASP A 128 -1.90 -2.79 18.75
CA ASP A 128 -0.51 -2.52 19.14
C ASP A 128 -0.37 -1.09 19.66
N ILE A 129 -1.07 -0.13 19.05
CA ILE A 129 -1.16 1.24 19.57
C ILE A 129 -1.84 1.29 20.93
N LEU A 130 -2.95 0.56 21.12
CA LEU A 130 -3.61 0.52 22.42
C LEU A 130 -2.71 -0.08 23.50
N ARG A 131 -1.95 -1.13 23.20
CA ARG A 131 -0.95 -1.71 24.12
C ARG A 131 0.18 -0.73 24.43
N LEU A 132 0.64 0.03 23.42
CA LEU A 132 1.66 1.05 23.61
C LEU A 132 1.19 2.17 24.55
N LEU A 133 -0.06 2.64 24.38
CA LEU A 133 -0.63 3.73 25.18
C LEU A 133 -1.06 3.27 26.57
N TYR A 134 -1.56 2.04 26.70
CA TYR A 134 -2.11 1.48 27.94
C TYR A 134 -1.55 0.08 28.20
N PRO A 135 -0.27 -0.03 28.57
CA PRO A 135 0.41 -1.33 28.73
C PRO A 135 -0.23 -2.21 29.82
N ASP A 136 -0.84 -1.60 30.84
CA ASP A 136 -1.50 -2.32 31.93
C ASP A 136 -2.95 -2.77 31.61
N PHE A 137 -3.54 -2.25 30.53
CA PHE A 137 -4.97 -2.42 30.23
C PHE A 137 -5.29 -3.64 29.34
N VAL A 138 -4.29 -4.13 28.60
CA VAL A 138 -4.45 -5.26 27.67
C VAL A 138 -3.61 -6.43 28.19
N LYS A 139 -4.16 -7.19 29.13
CA LYS A 139 -3.62 -8.52 29.50
C LYS A 139 -4.12 -9.59 28.55
#